data_AF-A0A7C8FRR2-F1
#
_entry.id   AF-A0A7C8FRR2-F1
#
_cell.length_a   1.000
_cell.length_b   1.000
_cell.length_c   1.000
_cell.angle_alpha   90.00
_cell.angle_beta   90.00
_cell.angle_gamma   90.00
#
_symmetry.space_group_name_H-M   'P 1'
#
loop_
_entity.id
_entity.type
_entity.pdbx_description
1 polymer ?
#
loop_
_entity_poly.entity_id
_entity_poly.type
_entity_poly.pdbx_seq_one_letter_code
_entity_poly.pdbx_strand_id
1 'polypeptide(L)' 'MHHPTFAIPDLTTFCRLDELGLQVVGQLLEPDRAVLECRVLDDDPWCRKCGAEGVPRDTVTRPLAH' A
#
# COMPACT_ATOMS: atom_id res chain seq x y z
N MET A 1 7.89 -2.48 -33.18
CA MET A 1 8.22 -1.15 -32.65
C MET A 1 7.37 -0.94 -31.40
N HIS A 2 7.96 -0.99 -30.21
CA HIS A 2 7.25 -0.69 -28.95
C HIS A 2 7.27 0.82 -28.75
N HIS A 3 6.10 1.47 -28.83
CA HIS A 3 5.96 2.84 -28.35
C HIS A 3 5.87 2.79 -26.83
N PRO A 4 6.83 3.37 -26.07
CA PRO A 4 6.64 3.56 -24.65
C PRO A 4 5.47 4.52 -24.46
N THR A 5 4.34 4.00 -23.97
CA THR A 5 3.23 4.82 -23.52
C THR A 5 3.47 5.22 -22.07
N PHE A 6 3.30 6.50 -21.76
CA PHE A 6 3.25 6.95 -20.38
C PHE A 6 1.98 6.39 -19.75
N ALA A 7 2.11 5.35 -18.92
CA ALA A 7 1.06 4.89 -18.04
C ALA A 7 1.07 5.73 -16.76
N ILE A 8 -0.07 5.76 -16.05
CA ILE A 8 -0.07 6.26 -14.67
C ILE A 8 0.91 5.38 -13.90
N PRO A 9 1.94 5.96 -13.25
CA PRO A 9 2.89 5.17 -12.48
C PRO A 9 2.13 4.45 -11.36
N ASP A 10 2.11 3.13 -11.42
CA ASP A 10 1.56 2.32 -10.35
C ASP A 10 2.65 2.11 -9.29
N LEU A 11 2.62 2.97 -8.28
CA LEU A 11 3.52 2.89 -7.13
C LEU A 11 3.31 1.61 -6.32
N THR A 12 2.14 0.98 -6.40
CA THR A 12 1.88 -0.31 -5.74
C THR A 12 2.79 -1.38 -6.32
N THR A 13 2.72 -1.58 -7.64
CA THR A 13 3.57 -2.55 -8.34
C THR A 13 5.04 -2.14 -8.31
N PHE A 14 5.35 -0.86 -8.51
CA PHE A 14 6.74 -0.37 -8.53
C PHE A 14 7.47 -0.65 -7.20
N CYS A 15 6.79 -0.43 -6.08
CA CYS A 15 7.33 -0.71 -4.75
C CYS A 15 7.09 -2.16 -4.28
N ARG A 16 6.54 -3.03 -5.14
CA ARG A 16 6.20 -4.45 -4.86
C ARG A 16 5.31 -4.61 -3.62
N LEU A 17 4.43 -3.64 -3.40
CA LEU A 17 3.50 -3.60 -2.26
C LEU A 17 2.32 -4.55 -2.47
N ASP A 18 1.98 -4.84 -3.72
CA ASP A 18 1.00 -5.86 -4.11
C ASP A 18 1.38 -7.26 -3.60
N GLU A 19 2.67 -7.61 -3.62
CA GLU A 19 3.17 -8.87 -3.03
C GLU A 19 2.95 -8.95 -1.52
N LEU A 20 2.74 -7.81 -0.85
CA LEU A 20 2.43 -7.70 0.57
C LEU A 20 0.93 -7.55 0.84
N GLY A 21 0.08 -7.62 -0.19
CA GLY A 21 -1.36 -7.36 -0.07
C GLY A 21 -1.69 -5.91 0.26
N LEU A 22 -0.82 -4.96 -0.13
CA LEU A 22 -1.01 -3.53 0.09
C LEU A 22 -1.28 -2.81 -1.24
N GLN A 23 -2.13 -1.79 -1.20
CA GLN A 23 -2.36 -0.86 -2.29
C GLN A 23 -2.00 0.56 -1.86
N VAL A 24 -1.27 1.28 -2.72
CA VAL A 24 -0.99 2.70 -2.52
C VAL A 24 -2.25 3.51 -2.85
N VAL A 25 -2.73 4.28 -1.88
CA VAL A 25 -3.92 5.15 -2.02
C VAL A 25 -3.56 6.63 -2.01
N GLY A 26 -2.33 6.98 -1.66
CA GLY A 26 -1.84 8.35 -1.61
C GLY A 26 -0.33 8.42 -1.52
N GLN A 27 0.21 9.59 -1.85
CA GLN A 27 1.64 9.89 -1.70
C GLN A 27 1.85 11.29 -1.13
N LEU A 28 2.88 11.43 -0.32
CA LEU A 28 3.43 12.71 0.12
C LEU A 28 4.92 12.75 -0.26
N LEU A 29 5.31 13.79 -0.99
CA LEU A 29 6.71 14.01 -1.35
C LEU A 29 7.33 15.00 -0.37
N GLU A 30 8.41 14.58 0.27
CA GLU A 30 9.25 15.39 1.14
C GLU A 30 10.62 15.58 0.45
N PRO A 31 11.43 16.57 0.87
CA PRO A 31 12.71 16.87 0.21
C PRO A 31 13.67 15.68 0.15
N ASP A 32 13.59 14.76 1.11
CA ASP A 32 14.50 13.64 1.32
C ASP A 32 13.85 12.27 1.08
N ARG A 33 12.52 12.19 0.94
CA ARG A 33 11.80 10.92 0.79
C ARG A 33 10.41 11.05 0.18
N ALA A 34 9.86 9.93 -0.26
CA ALA A 34 8.44 9.79 -0.56
C ALA A 34 7.77 8.92 0.52
N VAL A 35 6.66 9.39 1.07
CA VAL A 35 5.81 8.63 1.99
C VAL A 35 4.59 8.14 1.22
N LEU A 36 4.31 6.84 1.31
CA LEU A 36 3.18 6.21 0.64
C LEU A 36 2.12 5.85 1.67
N GLU A 37 0.91 6.37 1.49
CA GLU A 37 -0.25 5.89 2.23
C GLU A 37 -0.70 4.58 1.61
N CYS A 38 -0.67 3.52 2.40
CA CYS A 38 -1.01 2.17 1.97
C CYS A 38 -2.26 1.68 2.71
N ARG A 39 -3.11 0.93 2.01
CA ARG A 39 -4.20 0.15 2.60
C ARG A 39 -4.04 -1.32 2.30
N VAL A 40 -4.55 -2.16 3.18
CA VAL A 40 -4.67 -3.59 2.92
C VAL A 40 -5.75 -3.80 1.85
N LEU A 41 -5.45 -4.60 0.83
CA LEU A 41 -6.36 -4.88 -0.29
C LEU A 41 -7.55 -5.75 0.12
N ASP A 42 -7.26 -6.83 0.85
CA ASP A 42 -8.26 -7.80 1.31
C ASP A 42 -8.15 -7.95 2.84
N ASP A 43 -8.63 -6.96 3.60
CA ASP A 43 -8.70 -7.10 5.05
C ASP A 43 -9.80 -8.11 5.43
N ASP A 44 -9.47 -9.08 6.28
CA ASP A 44 -10.46 -9.94 6.94
C ASP A 44 -11.02 -9.15 8.14
N PRO A 45 -12.24 -8.60 8.05
CA PRO A 45 -12.75 -7.72 9.10
C PRO A 45 -13.23 -8.54 10.30
N TRP A 46 -13.18 -9.87 10.28
CA TRP A 46 -13.76 -10.69 11.34
C TRP A 46 -12.70 -11.19 12.33
N CYS A 47 -12.93 -10.94 13.62
CA CYS A 47 -12.05 -11.46 14.65
C CYS A 47 -12.14 -12.99 14.73
N ARG A 48 -11.03 -13.69 14.48
CA ARG A 48 -10.98 -15.17 14.57
C ARG A 48 -11.20 -15.73 15.97
N LYS A 49 -11.20 -14.91 17.02
CA LYS A 49 -11.44 -15.32 18.41
C LYS A 49 -12.89 -15.15 18.85
N CYS A 50 -13.51 -14.01 18.55
CA CYS A 50 -14.86 -13.69 19.04
C CYS A 50 -15.92 -13.52 17.93
N GLY A 51 -15.53 -13.48 16.66
CA GLY A 51 -16.45 -13.31 15.52
C GLY A 51 -17.01 -11.91 15.33
N ALA A 52 -16.62 -10.93 16.15
CA ALA A 52 -17.02 -9.54 15.97
C ALA A 52 -16.24 -8.87 14.82
N GLU A 53 -16.85 -7.86 14.19
CA GLU A 53 -16.19 -7.02 13.20
C GLU A 53 -15.09 -6.17 13.87
N GLY A 54 -13.92 -6.15 13.26
CA GLY A 54 -12.76 -5.39 13.67
C GLY A 54 -12.85 -3.95 13.20
N VAL A 55 -12.22 -3.06 13.95
CA VAL A 55 -12.06 -1.65 13.57
C VAL A 55 -10.57 -1.37 13.38
N PRO A 56 -10.17 -0.61 12.34
CA PRO A 56 -8.80 -0.14 12.20
C PRO A 56 -8.39 0.62 13.46
N ARG A 57 -7.23 0.27 14.03
CA ARG A 57 -6.76 0.84 15.30
C ARG A 57 -5.61 1.83 15.11
N ASP A 58 -4.66 1.50 14.26
CA ASP A 58 -3.40 2.25 14.12
C ASP A 58 -2.77 1.98 12.75
N THR A 59 -1.76 2.78 12.41
CA THR A 59 -0.95 2.66 11.20
C THR A 59 0.50 2.42 11.58
N VAL A 60 1.20 1.58 10.81
CA VAL A 60 2.63 1.33 11.01
C VAL A 60 3.44 1.89 9.85
N THR A 61 4.55 2.56 10.18
CA THR A 61 5.52 3.02 9.18
C THR A 61 6.56 1.92 8.93
N ARG A 62 6.79 1.59 7.66
CA ARG A 62 7.82 0.61 7.25
C ARG A 62 8.73 1.23 6.20
N PRO A 63 10.05 1.31 6.46
CA PRO A 63 10.99 1.71 5.42
C PRO A 63 11.10 0.59 4.38
N LEU A 64 11.09 0.96 3.10
CA LEU A 64 11.34 0.05 2.00
C LEU A 64 12.84 -0.01 1.72
N ALA A 65 13.40 -1.21 1.61
CA ALA A 65 14.76 -1.41 1.13
C ALA A 65 14.72 -1.52 -0.41
N HIS A 66 15.60 -0.78 -1.08
CA HIS A 66 15.78 -0.82 -2.53
C HIS A 66 16.85 -1.84 -2.91
#